data_AF-A0A969I861-F1
#
_entry.id   AF-A0A969I861-F1
#
_cell.length_a   1.000
_cell.length_b   1.000
_cell.length_c   1.000
_cell.angle_alpha   90.00
_cell.angle_beta   90.00
_cell.angle_gamma   90.00
#
_symmetry.space_group_name_H-M   'P 1'
#
loop_
_entity.id
_entity.type
_entity.pdbx_description
1 polymer ?
#
loop_
_entity_poly.entity_id
_entity_poly.type
_entity_poly.pdbx_seq_one_letter_code
_entity_poly.pdbx_strand_id
1 'polypeptide(L)'
;MRAPGGAVNLSNDAQLSARSRANGDAGTISINTRNLNITDGAGLYTNTDAPGNAGAITLNVAESINLDRGFIFANTFGGTGSAGQISLQTQQVNAGNGSLISAFSQGVGQGGRIDISATNSLTLTGNNGASTGIFLGATSTGNAGNLNVTTNRLAIRDGASIFASTAGVGQAGSVSITAHESLEIIGTSPDGQIRSGLSADTFGGGNAGNFTISTARLAVRDGGEISASTVSSGQAGRLQINATERLEVSGTSASGAESRLIFESSGSGRAGGMQINAGELLVSDRGQITVSGSGSGVSGDLEINARSIDLINQGRLRATTTAAQGGNIFLRVLESIILRNNSEISAEAFGRSNGGNMRLDVGGFILAVLSENSDVVASAVEGEGGSIFVRALVSSAFAIFKAVVPLRVISRPIQSLELTA
;
A
#
# COMPACT_ATOMS: atom_id res chain seq x y z
N MET A 1 -13.46 -28.06 -15.97
CA MET A 1 -14.65 -28.06 -16.86
C MET A 1 -14.31 -27.29 -18.13
N ARG A 2 -14.64 -27.81 -19.32
CA ARG A 2 -14.58 -27.05 -20.58
C ARG A 2 -16.01 -26.76 -21.00
N ALA A 3 -16.42 -25.50 -21.01
CA ALA A 3 -17.68 -25.08 -21.63
C ALA A 3 -17.32 -24.50 -23.00
N PRO A 4 -17.41 -25.26 -24.10
CA PRO A 4 -17.04 -24.75 -25.42
C PRO A 4 -18.06 -23.67 -25.81
N GLY A 5 -17.67 -22.40 -25.71
CA GLY A 5 -18.46 -21.24 -26.14
C GLY A 5 -19.43 -20.62 -25.12
N GLY A 6 -19.68 -21.26 -23.97
CA GLY A 6 -20.65 -20.79 -22.96
C GLY A 6 -20.03 -20.09 -21.75
N ALA A 7 -20.89 -19.47 -20.93
CA ALA A 7 -20.56 -18.98 -19.59
C ALA A 7 -20.67 -20.13 -18.56
N VAL A 8 -19.85 -20.10 -17.52
CA VAL A 8 -20.03 -20.92 -16.30
C VAL A 8 -20.69 -20.04 -15.25
N ASN A 9 -21.85 -20.44 -14.75
CA ASN A 9 -22.58 -19.73 -13.70
C ASN A 9 -22.68 -20.61 -12.46
N LEU A 10 -22.19 -20.11 -11.32
CA LEU A 10 -22.37 -20.70 -10.00
C LEU A 10 -23.14 -19.68 -9.16
N SER A 11 -24.26 -20.08 -8.55
CA SER A 11 -25.09 -19.22 -7.72
C SER A 11 -25.73 -20.02 -6.58
N ASN A 12 -26.35 -19.34 -5.61
CA ASN A 12 -27.09 -19.93 -4.50
C ASN A 12 -26.26 -20.98 -3.75
N ASP A 13 -25.11 -20.58 -3.22
CA ASP A 13 -24.17 -21.41 -2.47
C ASP A 13 -23.59 -22.61 -3.25
N ALA A 14 -23.73 -22.66 -4.58
CA ALA A 14 -23.16 -23.73 -5.40
C ALA A 14 -21.63 -23.80 -5.25
N GLN A 15 -21.10 -25.02 -5.09
CA GLN A 15 -19.67 -25.24 -4.88
C GLN A 15 -19.07 -26.17 -5.93
N LEU A 16 -18.02 -25.74 -6.61
CA LEU A 16 -17.10 -26.63 -7.32
C LEU A 16 -15.88 -26.85 -6.42
N SER A 17 -15.57 -28.10 -6.07
CA SER A 17 -14.57 -28.38 -5.05
C SER A 17 -13.68 -29.57 -5.35
N ALA A 18 -12.39 -29.40 -5.06
CA ALA A 18 -11.38 -30.45 -5.01
C ALA A 18 -10.63 -30.41 -3.64
N ARG A 19 -11.37 -30.15 -2.55
CA ARG A 19 -10.82 -30.02 -1.19
C ARG A 19 -10.30 -31.34 -0.62
N SER A 20 -9.31 -31.29 0.29
CA SER A 20 -8.89 -32.44 1.11
C SER A 20 -9.29 -32.24 2.57
N ARG A 21 -9.91 -33.26 3.18
CA ARG A 21 -10.38 -33.24 4.59
C ARG A 21 -9.52 -34.09 5.53
N ALA A 22 -8.51 -34.76 5.00
CA ALA A 22 -7.64 -35.70 5.72
C ALA A 22 -6.18 -35.47 5.33
N ASN A 23 -5.28 -36.33 5.80
CA ASN A 23 -3.88 -36.28 5.43
C ASN A 23 -3.73 -36.43 3.91
N GLY A 24 -3.30 -35.37 3.23
CA GLY A 24 -3.14 -35.36 1.77
C GLY A 24 -3.45 -34.00 1.15
N ASP A 25 -2.77 -33.72 0.04
CA ASP A 25 -2.92 -32.46 -0.70
C ASP A 25 -4.29 -32.38 -1.39
N ALA A 26 -4.84 -31.17 -1.49
CA ALA A 26 -6.05 -30.91 -2.25
C ALA A 26 -5.78 -30.90 -3.76
N GLY A 27 -6.82 -31.21 -4.54
CA GLY A 27 -6.75 -31.31 -5.98
C GLY A 27 -6.82 -29.96 -6.71
N THR A 28 -6.81 -30.03 -8.04
CA THR A 28 -6.80 -28.84 -8.90
C THR A 28 -8.17 -28.58 -9.53
N ILE A 29 -8.56 -27.32 -9.63
CA ILE A 29 -9.69 -26.86 -10.44
C ILE A 29 -9.16 -26.08 -11.65
N SER A 30 -9.52 -26.50 -12.86
CA SER A 30 -9.24 -25.72 -14.08
C SER A 30 -10.54 -25.44 -14.85
N ILE A 31 -10.78 -24.18 -15.17
CA ILE A 31 -11.94 -23.70 -15.91
C ILE A 31 -11.46 -22.96 -17.16
N ASN A 32 -11.99 -23.36 -18.31
CA ASN A 32 -11.81 -22.66 -19.58
C ASN A 32 -13.21 -22.33 -20.11
N THR A 33 -13.54 -21.04 -20.19
CA THR A 33 -14.89 -20.53 -20.51
C THR A 33 -14.82 -19.12 -21.09
N ARG A 34 -15.92 -18.62 -21.64
CA ARG A 34 -16.00 -17.22 -22.09
C ARG A 34 -16.21 -16.27 -20.92
N ASN A 35 -17.15 -16.59 -20.04
CA ASN A 35 -17.51 -15.81 -18.86
C ASN A 35 -17.64 -16.73 -17.65
N LEU A 36 -17.21 -16.29 -16.48
CA LEU A 36 -17.39 -17.00 -15.22
C LEU A 36 -18.12 -16.09 -14.24
N ASN A 37 -19.32 -16.47 -13.84
CA ASN A 37 -20.11 -15.75 -12.84
C ASN A 37 -20.22 -16.61 -11.58
N ILE A 38 -19.84 -16.05 -10.44
CA ILE A 38 -19.93 -16.69 -9.13
C ILE A 38 -20.68 -15.72 -8.20
N THR A 39 -21.93 -16.04 -7.89
CA THR A 39 -22.82 -15.16 -7.13
C THR A 39 -23.40 -15.84 -5.89
N ASP A 40 -23.96 -15.05 -4.99
CA ASP A 40 -24.86 -15.52 -3.92
C ASP A 40 -24.28 -16.65 -3.08
N GLY A 41 -23.06 -16.46 -2.56
CA GLY A 41 -22.37 -17.41 -1.69
C GLY A 41 -21.69 -18.57 -2.41
N ALA A 42 -21.82 -18.68 -3.73
CA ALA A 42 -21.19 -19.74 -4.51
C ALA A 42 -19.66 -19.63 -4.53
N GLY A 43 -18.97 -20.72 -4.88
CA GLY A 43 -17.52 -20.67 -4.98
C GLY A 43 -16.78 -21.86 -5.55
N LEU A 44 -15.46 -21.65 -5.71
CA LEU A 44 -14.46 -22.62 -6.10
C LEU A 44 -13.55 -22.91 -4.91
N TYR A 45 -13.32 -24.19 -4.59
CA TYR A 45 -12.62 -24.58 -3.36
C TYR A 45 -11.60 -25.70 -3.56
N THR A 46 -10.32 -25.40 -3.35
CA THR A 46 -9.19 -26.36 -3.29
C THR A 46 -8.53 -26.35 -1.92
N ASN A 47 -9.33 -26.18 -0.86
CA ASN A 47 -8.86 -26.03 0.51
C ASN A 47 -8.37 -27.33 1.15
N THR A 48 -7.60 -27.22 2.24
CA THR A 48 -7.30 -28.34 3.15
C THR A 48 -7.72 -28.05 4.59
N ASP A 49 -8.24 -29.06 5.29
CA ASP A 49 -8.66 -28.98 6.70
C ASP A 49 -7.71 -29.76 7.65
N ALA A 50 -6.69 -30.44 7.10
CA ALA A 50 -5.78 -31.35 7.78
C ALA A 50 -4.35 -31.24 7.18
N PRO A 51 -3.33 -31.93 7.71
CA PRO A 51 -1.98 -31.90 7.13
C PRO A 51 -1.97 -32.25 5.62
N GLY A 52 -1.69 -31.25 4.79
CA GLY A 52 -1.69 -31.33 3.32
C GLY A 52 -1.77 -29.95 2.70
N ASN A 53 -1.13 -29.75 1.55
CA ASN A 53 -1.12 -28.48 0.84
C ASN A 53 -2.47 -28.23 0.14
N ALA A 54 -2.93 -26.99 0.14
CA ALA A 54 -4.07 -26.61 -0.68
C ALA A 54 -3.72 -26.65 -2.17
N GLY A 55 -4.71 -26.99 -2.97
CA GLY A 55 -4.55 -27.26 -4.39
C GLY A 55 -4.63 -25.98 -5.22
N ALA A 56 -4.52 -26.14 -6.54
CA ALA A 56 -4.48 -25.00 -7.47
C ALA A 56 -5.83 -24.70 -8.13
N ILE A 57 -6.11 -23.42 -8.38
CA ILE A 57 -7.24 -22.96 -9.20
C ILE A 57 -6.69 -22.19 -10.40
N THR A 58 -6.98 -22.65 -11.61
CA THR A 58 -6.55 -21.99 -12.86
C THR A 58 -7.76 -21.61 -13.69
N LEU A 59 -7.99 -20.32 -13.87
CA LEU A 59 -9.14 -19.77 -14.59
C LEU A 59 -8.65 -19.05 -15.85
N ASN A 60 -8.89 -19.67 -17.01
CA ASN A 60 -8.67 -19.05 -18.32
C ASN A 60 -10.03 -18.64 -18.87
N VAL A 61 -10.40 -17.38 -18.69
CA VAL A 61 -11.73 -16.85 -19.00
C VAL A 61 -11.60 -15.79 -20.07
N ALA A 62 -12.27 -15.96 -21.22
CA ALA A 62 -11.98 -15.11 -22.37
C ALA A 62 -12.36 -13.64 -22.18
N GLU A 63 -13.43 -13.35 -21.41
CA GLU A 63 -13.97 -12.00 -21.24
C GLU A 63 -13.96 -11.56 -19.77
N SER A 64 -14.83 -12.14 -18.94
CA SER A 64 -15.03 -11.63 -17.59
C SER A 64 -15.17 -12.71 -16.51
N ILE A 65 -14.55 -12.46 -15.37
CA ILE A 65 -14.81 -13.14 -14.10
C ILE A 65 -15.59 -12.17 -13.22
N ASN A 66 -16.83 -12.50 -12.88
CA ASN A 66 -17.70 -11.67 -12.04
C ASN A 66 -18.00 -12.40 -10.74
N LEU A 67 -17.62 -11.78 -9.62
CA LEU A 67 -17.89 -12.25 -8.27
C LEU A 67 -18.82 -11.25 -7.57
N ASP A 68 -19.95 -11.74 -7.06
CA ASP A 68 -20.91 -10.97 -6.28
C ASP A 68 -21.36 -11.79 -5.08
N ARG A 69 -20.80 -11.52 -3.89
CA ARG A 69 -20.79 -12.49 -2.76
C ARG A 69 -20.20 -13.85 -3.18
N GLY A 70 -19.22 -13.87 -4.08
CA GLY A 70 -18.61 -15.09 -4.63
C GLY A 70 -17.23 -15.39 -4.06
N PHE A 71 -16.85 -16.68 -4.03
CA PHE A 71 -15.61 -17.14 -3.39
C PHE A 71 -14.70 -17.96 -4.32
N ILE A 72 -13.39 -17.69 -4.31
CA ILE A 72 -12.36 -18.49 -4.98
C ILE A 72 -11.25 -18.79 -3.97
N PHE A 73 -11.24 -19.99 -3.39
CA PHE A 73 -10.39 -20.32 -2.24
C PHE A 73 -9.45 -21.50 -2.51
N ALA A 74 -8.18 -21.27 -2.18
CA ALA A 74 -7.12 -22.25 -2.07
C ALA A 74 -6.46 -22.16 -0.68
N ASN A 75 -7.27 -22.18 0.37
CA ASN A 75 -6.86 -21.91 1.75
C ASN A 75 -6.43 -23.18 2.50
N THR A 76 -5.67 -23.02 3.57
CA THR A 76 -5.46 -24.08 4.58
C THR A 76 -6.14 -23.69 5.89
N PHE A 77 -6.96 -24.59 6.43
CA PHE A 77 -7.70 -24.44 7.69
C PHE A 77 -7.12 -25.39 8.74
N GLY A 78 -5.86 -25.14 9.13
CA GLY A 78 -5.13 -25.96 10.09
C GLY A 78 -4.06 -26.88 9.47
N GLY A 79 -3.35 -27.62 10.31
CA GLY A 79 -2.25 -28.49 9.87
C GLY A 79 -0.97 -27.75 9.45
N THR A 80 -0.05 -28.49 8.83
CA THR A 80 1.29 -28.02 8.43
C THR A 80 1.43 -27.68 6.95
N GLY A 81 0.37 -27.86 6.16
CA GLY A 81 0.40 -27.63 4.71
C GLY A 81 0.28 -26.15 4.34
N SER A 82 0.81 -25.80 3.17
CA SER A 82 0.78 -24.44 2.62
C SER A 82 -0.47 -24.20 1.78
N ALA A 83 -0.95 -22.95 1.77
CA ALA A 83 -2.03 -22.52 0.91
C ALA A 83 -1.64 -22.59 -0.58
N GLY A 84 -2.64 -22.72 -1.43
CA GLY A 84 -2.45 -23.13 -2.83
C GLY A 84 -2.19 -21.97 -3.77
N GLN A 85 -2.25 -22.25 -5.07
CA GLN A 85 -2.08 -21.23 -6.10
C GLN A 85 -3.41 -20.89 -6.77
N ILE A 86 -3.68 -19.61 -6.99
CA ILE A 86 -4.79 -19.14 -7.82
C ILE A 86 -4.21 -18.35 -9.00
N SER A 87 -4.53 -18.76 -10.22
CA SER A 87 -4.13 -18.06 -11.44
C SER A 87 -5.35 -17.67 -12.26
N LEU A 88 -5.50 -16.37 -12.52
CA LEU A 88 -6.59 -15.78 -13.29
C LEU A 88 -6.02 -15.15 -14.57
N GLN A 89 -6.53 -15.58 -15.73
CA GLN A 89 -6.23 -14.99 -17.03
C GLN A 89 -7.55 -14.61 -17.69
N THR A 90 -7.78 -13.31 -17.88
CA THR A 90 -9.04 -12.76 -18.41
C THR A 90 -8.86 -11.37 -19.01
N GLN A 91 -9.91 -10.79 -19.60
CA GLN A 91 -9.91 -9.36 -19.90
C GLN A 91 -10.31 -8.55 -18.67
N GLN A 92 -11.30 -9.02 -17.93
CA GLN A 92 -11.84 -8.30 -16.79
C GLN A 92 -12.10 -9.21 -15.58
N VAL A 93 -11.81 -8.70 -14.39
CA VAL A 93 -12.27 -9.25 -13.11
C VAL A 93 -13.06 -8.18 -12.37
N ASN A 94 -14.27 -8.51 -11.96
CA ASN A 94 -15.10 -7.69 -11.08
C ASN A 94 -15.39 -8.49 -9.82
N ALA A 95 -15.01 -7.99 -8.65
CA ALA A 95 -15.35 -8.60 -7.37
C ALA A 95 -16.01 -7.58 -6.45
N GLY A 96 -17.29 -7.79 -6.16
CA GLY A 96 -18.12 -6.89 -5.37
C GLY A 96 -18.76 -7.56 -4.17
N ASN A 97 -19.30 -6.74 -3.26
CA ASN A 97 -20.29 -7.14 -2.26
C ASN A 97 -19.88 -8.33 -1.36
N GLY A 98 -18.67 -8.33 -0.82
CA GLY A 98 -18.17 -9.39 0.08
C GLY A 98 -17.51 -10.56 -0.65
N SER A 99 -17.17 -10.40 -1.93
CA SER A 99 -16.46 -11.43 -2.70
C SER A 99 -15.00 -11.56 -2.27
N LEU A 100 -14.48 -12.79 -2.22
CA LEU A 100 -13.11 -13.07 -1.78
C LEU A 100 -12.38 -14.02 -2.73
N ILE A 101 -11.16 -13.63 -3.10
CA ILE A 101 -10.17 -14.48 -3.76
C ILE A 101 -9.06 -14.74 -2.74
N SER A 102 -8.86 -15.98 -2.31
CA SER A 102 -8.06 -16.25 -1.11
C SER A 102 -7.15 -17.45 -1.26
N ALA A 103 -5.89 -17.26 -0.89
CA ALA A 103 -4.89 -18.30 -0.70
C ALA A 103 -4.24 -18.14 0.68
N PHE A 104 -5.09 -18.11 1.70
CA PHE A 104 -4.78 -17.78 3.08
C PHE A 104 -4.40 -19.03 3.89
N SER A 105 -3.45 -18.91 4.82
CA SER A 105 -3.06 -20.01 5.72
C SER A 105 -3.47 -19.74 7.17
N GLN A 106 -4.40 -20.53 7.71
CA GLN A 106 -4.73 -20.49 9.14
C GLN A 106 -3.83 -21.40 10.00
N GLY A 107 -3.12 -22.33 9.36
CA GLY A 107 -2.20 -23.28 9.99
C GLY A 107 -0.77 -22.75 10.12
N VAL A 108 0.20 -23.64 10.37
CA VAL A 108 1.63 -23.28 10.45
C VAL A 108 2.31 -23.20 9.09
N GLY A 109 1.65 -23.67 8.02
CA GLY A 109 2.17 -23.61 6.65
C GLY A 109 2.07 -22.22 6.03
N GLN A 110 2.71 -22.04 4.87
CA GLN A 110 2.84 -20.74 4.20
C GLN A 110 1.53 -20.32 3.53
N GLY A 111 1.29 -19.02 3.40
CA GLY A 111 0.30 -18.45 2.49
C GLY A 111 0.64 -18.76 1.02
N GLY A 112 -0.37 -18.75 0.17
CA GLY A 112 -0.27 -19.23 -1.20
C GLY A 112 0.17 -18.17 -2.20
N ARG A 113 0.02 -18.45 -3.49
CA ARG A 113 0.35 -17.49 -4.56
C ARG A 113 -0.90 -17.13 -5.34
N ILE A 114 -1.11 -15.85 -5.60
CA ILE A 114 -2.17 -15.40 -6.49
C ILE A 114 -1.53 -14.63 -7.65
N ASP A 115 -1.84 -15.03 -8.88
CA ASP A 115 -1.42 -14.36 -10.10
C ASP A 115 -2.67 -13.94 -10.90
N ILE A 116 -2.83 -12.64 -11.14
CA ILE A 116 -3.96 -12.09 -11.90
C ILE A 116 -3.42 -11.35 -13.11
N SER A 117 -3.79 -11.82 -14.30
CA SER A 117 -3.58 -11.13 -15.57
C SER A 117 -4.95 -10.78 -16.15
N ALA A 118 -5.32 -9.50 -16.07
CA ALA A 118 -6.58 -8.97 -16.57
C ALA A 118 -6.29 -7.89 -17.62
N THR A 119 -6.42 -8.19 -18.92
CA THR A 119 -5.91 -7.28 -19.97
C THR A 119 -6.56 -5.89 -19.96
N ASN A 120 -7.78 -5.76 -19.47
CA ASN A 120 -8.52 -4.49 -19.40
C ASN A 120 -8.57 -3.97 -17.96
N SER A 121 -9.16 -4.71 -17.03
CA SER A 121 -9.32 -4.21 -15.66
C SER A 121 -9.49 -5.28 -14.58
N LEU A 122 -9.01 -4.96 -13.38
CA LEU A 122 -9.39 -5.61 -12.13
C LEU A 122 -10.09 -4.56 -11.24
N THR A 123 -11.32 -4.84 -10.84
CA THR A 123 -12.11 -3.95 -9.97
C THR A 123 -12.57 -4.70 -8.72
N LEU A 124 -12.24 -4.16 -7.56
CA LEU A 124 -12.66 -4.62 -6.26
C LEU A 124 -13.53 -3.53 -5.61
N THR A 125 -14.75 -3.88 -5.21
CA THR A 125 -15.71 -2.94 -4.62
C THR A 125 -16.28 -3.52 -3.33
N GLY A 126 -16.00 -2.88 -2.21
CA GLY A 126 -16.45 -3.32 -0.90
C GLY A 126 -17.94 -3.09 -0.65
N ASN A 127 -18.37 -3.43 0.55
CA ASN A 127 -19.71 -3.13 1.07
C ASN A 127 -19.66 -2.96 2.60
N ASN A 128 -20.83 -2.84 3.22
CA ASN A 128 -20.94 -2.83 4.68
C ASN A 128 -20.79 -4.25 5.25
N GLY A 129 -19.94 -4.39 6.26
CA GLY A 129 -19.89 -5.58 7.13
C GLY A 129 -19.28 -6.85 6.53
N ALA A 130 -18.93 -6.91 5.24
CA ALA A 130 -18.22 -8.04 4.64
C ALA A 130 -16.95 -7.59 3.92
N SER A 131 -15.83 -8.25 4.21
CA SER A 131 -14.58 -8.01 3.50
C SER A 131 -14.74 -8.40 2.02
N THR A 132 -14.37 -7.50 1.11
CA THR A 132 -14.21 -7.79 -0.31
C THR A 132 -12.75 -7.66 -0.66
N GLY A 133 -12.18 -8.61 -1.39
CA GLY A 133 -10.78 -8.47 -1.74
C GLY A 133 -10.01 -9.72 -2.12
N ILE A 134 -8.69 -9.55 -2.09
CA ILE A 134 -7.71 -10.61 -2.33
C ILE A 134 -6.92 -10.84 -1.04
N PHE A 135 -6.93 -12.09 -0.54
CA PHE A 135 -6.39 -12.43 0.78
C PHE A 135 -5.30 -13.49 0.68
N LEU A 136 -4.09 -13.17 1.15
CA LEU A 136 -2.90 -14.02 1.10
C LEU A 136 -2.25 -14.21 2.47
N GLY A 137 -2.90 -13.75 3.53
CA GLY A 137 -2.32 -13.69 4.87
C GLY A 137 -2.06 -15.06 5.51
N ALA A 138 -1.47 -14.99 6.70
CA ALA A 138 -1.33 -16.12 7.60
C ALA A 138 -1.56 -15.73 9.07
N THR A 139 -2.18 -16.61 9.87
CA THR A 139 -2.47 -16.30 11.29
C THR A 139 -1.49 -16.87 12.31
N SER A 140 -0.65 -17.85 11.94
CA SER A 140 0.24 -18.55 12.88
C SER A 140 1.72 -18.29 12.54
N THR A 141 2.54 -19.34 12.40
CA THR A 141 3.98 -19.23 12.14
C THR A 141 4.35 -19.13 10.66
N GLY A 142 3.42 -19.45 9.75
CA GLY A 142 3.64 -19.34 8.32
C GLY A 142 3.73 -17.89 7.85
N ASN A 143 4.57 -17.63 6.85
CA ASN A 143 4.59 -16.34 6.16
C ASN A 143 3.35 -16.22 5.26
N ALA A 144 2.90 -15.01 5.01
CA ALA A 144 1.89 -14.74 4.01
C ALA A 144 2.42 -14.96 2.59
N GLY A 145 1.45 -15.17 1.71
CA GLY A 145 1.62 -15.44 0.30
C GLY A 145 1.96 -14.22 -0.55
N ASN A 146 2.37 -14.45 -1.80
CA ASN A 146 2.70 -13.38 -2.74
C ASN A 146 1.61 -13.14 -3.78
N LEU A 147 1.43 -11.88 -4.18
CA LEU A 147 0.50 -11.47 -5.22
C LEU A 147 1.22 -10.82 -6.40
N ASN A 148 0.87 -11.24 -7.61
CA ASN A 148 1.18 -10.49 -8.83
C ASN A 148 -0.11 -10.09 -9.54
N VAL A 149 -0.26 -8.80 -9.85
CA VAL A 149 -1.34 -8.27 -10.68
C VAL A 149 -0.75 -7.59 -11.90
N THR A 150 -1.25 -7.95 -13.09
CA THR A 150 -0.98 -7.23 -14.34
C THR A 150 -2.29 -6.88 -15.01
N THR A 151 -2.53 -5.60 -15.24
CA THR A 151 -3.75 -5.09 -15.87
C THR A 151 -3.52 -3.72 -16.51
N ASN A 152 -4.47 -3.21 -17.29
CA ASN A 152 -4.45 -1.80 -17.67
C ASN A 152 -4.93 -0.92 -16.52
N ARG A 153 -6.04 -1.31 -15.87
CA ARG A 153 -6.68 -0.52 -14.82
C ARG A 153 -6.98 -1.36 -13.58
N LEU A 154 -6.43 -0.97 -12.44
CA LEU A 154 -6.80 -1.53 -11.13
C LEU A 154 -7.60 -0.49 -10.33
N ALA A 155 -8.78 -0.86 -9.86
CA ALA A 155 -9.58 -0.05 -8.95
C ALA A 155 -9.93 -0.83 -7.67
N ILE A 156 -9.67 -0.22 -6.52
CA ILE A 156 -9.99 -0.73 -5.19
C ILE A 156 -10.82 0.35 -4.49
N ARG A 157 -12.10 0.06 -4.26
CA ARG A 157 -13.07 1.07 -3.83
C ARG A 157 -13.96 0.59 -2.70
N ASP A 158 -14.57 1.55 -2.01
CA ASP A 158 -15.68 1.36 -1.08
C ASP A 158 -15.42 0.30 0.01
N GLY A 159 -14.18 0.25 0.53
CA GLY A 159 -13.76 -0.67 1.59
C GLY A 159 -13.22 -2.02 1.12
N ALA A 160 -13.03 -2.23 -0.19
CA ALA A 160 -12.33 -3.41 -0.68
C ALA A 160 -10.83 -3.36 -0.37
N SER A 161 -10.18 -4.50 -0.23
CA SER A 161 -8.75 -4.54 0.09
C SER A 161 -7.96 -5.66 -0.61
N ILE A 162 -6.66 -5.46 -0.72
CA ILE A 162 -5.69 -6.53 -0.97
C ILE A 162 -4.90 -6.71 0.33
N PHE A 163 -5.07 -7.88 0.95
CA PHE A 163 -4.55 -8.20 2.26
C PHE A 163 -3.48 -9.31 2.17
N ALA A 164 -2.22 -8.93 2.36
CA ALA A 164 -1.07 -9.82 2.44
C ALA A 164 -0.41 -9.83 3.83
N SER A 165 -1.15 -9.40 4.86
CA SER A 165 -0.66 -9.22 6.23
C SER A 165 -0.60 -10.54 7.03
N THR A 166 0.17 -10.57 8.12
CA THR A 166 0.18 -11.71 9.08
C THR A 166 -0.21 -11.30 10.49
N ALA A 167 -0.92 -12.17 11.19
CA ALA A 167 -1.27 -11.97 12.60
C ALA A 167 -0.26 -12.59 13.57
N GLY A 168 0.44 -13.65 13.15
CA GLY A 168 1.42 -14.37 13.98
C GLY A 168 2.87 -13.95 13.73
N VAL A 169 3.82 -14.86 13.95
CA VAL A 169 5.27 -14.57 13.86
C VAL A 169 5.85 -14.70 12.45
N GLY A 170 5.05 -15.15 11.48
CA GLY A 170 5.45 -15.21 10.08
C GLY A 170 5.52 -13.82 9.42
N GLN A 171 6.30 -13.72 8.34
CA GLN A 171 6.48 -12.50 7.56
C GLN A 171 5.25 -12.22 6.67
N ALA A 172 4.90 -10.96 6.47
CA ALA A 172 3.88 -10.58 5.49
C ALA A 172 4.38 -10.73 4.04
N GLY A 173 3.42 -10.81 3.13
CA GLY A 173 3.63 -11.19 1.73
C GLY A 173 4.07 -10.03 0.86
N SER A 174 4.72 -10.33 -0.26
CA SER A 174 5.07 -9.31 -1.25
C SER A 174 3.95 -9.13 -2.28
N VAL A 175 3.66 -7.88 -2.64
CA VAL A 175 2.62 -7.52 -3.59
C VAL A 175 3.25 -6.73 -4.75
N SER A 176 3.16 -7.29 -5.95
CA SER A 176 3.63 -6.67 -7.19
C SER A 176 2.44 -6.31 -8.08
N ILE A 177 2.31 -5.04 -8.44
CA ILE A 177 1.22 -4.52 -9.26
C ILE A 177 1.80 -3.79 -10.45
N THR A 178 1.42 -4.23 -11.64
CA THR A 178 1.62 -3.50 -12.89
C THR A 178 0.26 -3.13 -13.46
N ALA A 179 -0.10 -1.84 -13.38
CA ALA A 179 -1.34 -1.30 -13.93
C ALA A 179 -0.99 -0.29 -15.02
N HIS A 180 -1.04 -0.67 -16.30
CA HIS A 180 -0.45 0.13 -17.38
C HIS A 180 -1.00 1.57 -17.47
N GLU A 181 -2.29 1.78 -17.20
CA GLU A 181 -2.94 3.09 -17.29
C GLU A 181 -3.19 3.71 -15.92
N SER A 182 -3.74 2.96 -14.96
CA SER A 182 -4.07 3.52 -13.65
C SER A 182 -4.22 2.49 -12.54
N LEU A 183 -3.76 2.86 -11.34
CA LEU A 183 -4.16 2.24 -10.07
C LEU A 183 -4.91 3.29 -9.22
N GLU A 184 -6.14 2.96 -8.84
CA GLU A 184 -6.99 3.80 -7.99
C GLU A 184 -7.35 3.07 -6.69
N ILE A 185 -7.08 3.70 -5.55
CA ILE A 185 -7.45 3.24 -4.21
C ILE A 185 -8.26 4.35 -3.56
N ILE A 186 -9.58 4.16 -3.46
CA ILE A 186 -10.50 5.26 -3.14
C ILE A 186 -11.46 4.85 -2.03
N GLY A 187 -11.60 5.72 -1.04
CA GLY A 187 -12.71 5.64 -0.10
C GLY A 187 -12.50 4.70 1.08
N THR A 188 -13.59 4.54 1.82
CA THR A 188 -13.81 3.58 2.89
C THR A 188 -15.10 2.80 2.60
N SER A 189 -15.40 1.75 3.35
CA SER A 189 -16.71 1.10 3.33
C SER A 189 -17.81 2.13 3.62
N PRO A 190 -19.06 1.90 3.19
CA PRO A 190 -20.12 2.88 3.38
C PRO A 190 -20.40 3.26 4.86
N ASP A 191 -20.08 2.38 5.82
CA ASP A 191 -20.11 2.64 7.27
C ASP A 191 -18.86 3.36 7.82
N GLY A 192 -17.89 3.64 6.94
CA GLY A 192 -16.63 4.33 7.23
C GLY A 192 -15.61 3.52 8.02
N GLN A 193 -15.86 2.23 8.29
CA GLN A 193 -15.06 1.40 9.20
C GLN A 193 -13.84 0.76 8.53
N ILE A 194 -13.95 0.39 7.26
CA ILE A 194 -12.93 -0.35 6.52
C ILE A 194 -12.35 0.58 5.46
N ARG A 195 -11.03 0.74 5.42
CA ARG A 195 -10.36 1.52 4.35
C ARG A 195 -10.26 0.69 3.09
N SER A 196 -10.43 1.34 1.94
CA SER A 196 -9.97 0.76 0.68
C SER A 196 -8.45 0.74 0.67
N GLY A 197 -7.81 -0.38 0.35
CA GLY A 197 -6.35 -0.36 0.42
C GLY A 197 -5.57 -1.61 0.06
N LEU A 198 -4.25 -1.44 0.11
CA LEU A 198 -3.26 -2.51 0.06
C LEU A 198 -2.60 -2.60 1.43
N SER A 199 -2.60 -3.78 2.05
CA SER A 199 -1.98 -3.99 3.36
C SER A 199 -1.06 -5.22 3.36
N ALA A 200 0.15 -5.04 3.85
CA ALA A 200 1.13 -6.10 4.08
C ALA A 200 1.74 -5.97 5.48
N ASP A 201 0.89 -5.68 6.46
CA ASP A 201 1.26 -5.39 7.83
C ASP A 201 1.61 -6.68 8.62
N THR A 202 2.29 -6.52 9.76
CA THR A 202 2.40 -7.60 10.75
C THR A 202 1.99 -7.16 12.15
N PHE A 203 1.24 -8.04 12.81
CA PHE A 203 0.82 -7.83 14.20
C PHE A 203 1.67 -8.64 15.20
N GLY A 204 2.40 -9.65 14.73
CA GLY A 204 3.36 -10.42 15.52
C GLY A 204 4.82 -10.09 15.21
N GLY A 205 5.74 -11.00 15.55
CA GLY A 205 7.19 -10.76 15.46
C GLY A 205 7.80 -10.79 14.04
N GLY A 206 7.02 -11.10 13.01
CA GLY A 206 7.48 -11.16 11.62
C GLY A 206 7.61 -9.79 10.95
N ASN A 207 8.40 -9.70 9.89
CA ASN A 207 8.55 -8.46 9.11
C ASN A 207 7.34 -8.21 8.20
N ALA A 208 6.99 -6.94 8.00
CA ALA A 208 6.00 -6.52 7.01
C ALA A 208 6.49 -6.75 5.58
N GLY A 209 5.53 -6.86 4.67
CA GLY A 209 5.76 -7.22 3.28
C GLY A 209 6.14 -6.01 2.43
N ASN A 210 6.60 -6.27 1.20
CA ASN A 210 7.01 -5.20 0.29
C ASN A 210 5.98 -4.99 -0.81
N PHE A 211 5.89 -3.74 -1.27
CA PHE A 211 5.09 -3.37 -2.44
C PHE A 211 5.99 -2.91 -3.58
N THR A 212 5.70 -3.39 -4.78
CA THR A 212 6.25 -2.86 -6.03
C THR A 212 5.11 -2.50 -6.95
N ILE A 213 4.97 -1.20 -7.26
CA ILE A 213 3.85 -0.67 -8.03
C ILE A 213 4.39 0.08 -9.25
N SER A 214 3.94 -0.32 -10.44
CA SER A 214 4.26 0.36 -11.70
C SER A 214 2.96 0.74 -12.41
N THR A 215 2.78 2.03 -12.71
CA THR A 215 1.60 2.54 -13.41
C THR A 215 1.87 3.87 -14.10
N ALA A 216 1.01 4.30 -15.01
CA ALA A 216 1.05 5.68 -15.47
C ALA A 216 0.53 6.64 -14.37
N ARG A 217 -0.62 6.31 -13.76
CA ARG A 217 -1.28 7.15 -12.75
C ARG A 217 -1.66 6.36 -11.50
N LEU A 218 -1.15 6.76 -10.35
CA LEU A 218 -1.56 6.23 -9.04
C LEU A 218 -2.36 7.30 -8.29
N ALA A 219 -3.58 6.98 -7.88
CA ALA A 219 -4.42 7.84 -7.04
C ALA A 219 -4.85 7.11 -5.77
N VAL A 220 -4.48 7.66 -4.61
CA VAL A 220 -4.92 7.22 -3.28
C VAL A 220 -5.76 8.34 -2.68
N ARG A 221 -7.08 8.16 -2.64
CA ARG A 221 -8.03 9.24 -2.38
C ARG A 221 -9.10 8.92 -1.34
N ASP A 222 -9.65 9.96 -0.75
CA ASP A 222 -10.83 9.92 0.11
C ASP A 222 -10.78 8.84 1.22
N GLY A 223 -9.62 8.66 1.85
CA GLY A 223 -9.41 7.67 2.92
C GLY A 223 -8.76 6.36 2.49
N GLY A 224 -8.39 6.23 1.21
CA GLY A 224 -7.62 5.11 0.69
C GLY A 224 -6.23 4.96 1.34
N GLU A 225 -5.71 3.73 1.36
CA GLU A 225 -4.49 3.40 2.11
C GLU A 225 -3.57 2.41 1.39
N ILE A 226 -2.26 2.62 1.53
CA ILE A 226 -1.23 1.60 1.29
C ILE A 226 -0.38 1.49 2.55
N SER A 227 -0.30 0.30 3.15
CA SER A 227 0.41 0.07 4.42
C SER A 227 1.26 -1.21 4.44
N ALA A 228 2.47 -1.11 4.97
CA ALA A 228 3.28 -2.26 5.39
C ALA A 228 3.96 -1.97 6.73
N SER A 229 3.13 -1.82 7.75
CA SER A 229 3.52 -1.45 9.10
C SER A 229 3.70 -2.67 10.02
N THR A 230 4.46 -2.50 11.09
CA THR A 230 4.64 -3.53 12.13
C THR A 230 4.26 -3.01 13.50
N VAL A 231 3.66 -3.87 14.32
CA VAL A 231 3.25 -3.51 15.68
C VAL A 231 4.23 -4.00 16.75
N SER A 232 5.01 -5.03 16.45
CA SER A 232 5.91 -5.70 17.40
C SER A 232 7.39 -5.57 16.98
N SER A 233 8.21 -6.62 17.13
CA SER A 233 9.66 -6.58 16.86
C SER A 233 10.04 -6.66 15.37
N GLY A 234 9.08 -6.92 14.48
CA GLY A 234 9.32 -7.02 13.04
C GLY A 234 9.65 -5.69 12.39
N GLN A 235 10.43 -5.72 11.31
CA GLN A 235 10.72 -4.55 10.48
C GLN A 235 9.55 -4.22 9.56
N ALA A 236 9.24 -2.94 9.39
CA ALA A 236 8.27 -2.47 8.41
C ALA A 236 8.80 -2.64 6.97
N GLY A 237 7.87 -2.71 6.02
CA GLY A 237 8.13 -3.10 4.65
C GLY A 237 8.78 -2.00 3.81
N ARG A 238 9.03 -2.27 2.53
CA ARG A 238 9.42 -1.24 1.57
C ARG A 238 8.34 -0.99 0.53
N LEU A 239 8.17 0.27 0.15
CA LEU A 239 7.36 0.69 -0.99
C LEU A 239 8.27 1.13 -2.12
N GLN A 240 8.08 0.55 -3.30
CA GLN A 240 8.63 1.08 -4.54
C GLN A 240 7.50 1.43 -5.48
N ILE A 241 7.37 2.72 -5.82
CA ILE A 241 6.41 3.23 -6.79
C ILE A 241 7.15 3.77 -8.01
N ASN A 242 6.67 3.40 -9.20
CA ASN A 242 6.99 4.04 -10.46
C ASN A 242 5.68 4.49 -11.14
N ALA A 243 5.34 5.77 -10.97
CA ALA A 243 4.15 6.41 -11.54
C ALA A 243 4.56 7.36 -12.68
N THR A 244 4.61 6.90 -13.92
CA THR A 244 5.28 7.64 -15.00
C THR A 244 4.66 9.01 -15.30
N GLU A 245 3.38 9.21 -15.00
CA GLU A 245 2.68 10.49 -15.18
C GLU A 245 2.40 11.18 -13.84
N ARG A 246 1.69 10.52 -12.91
CA ARG A 246 1.21 11.17 -11.68
C ARG A 246 1.07 10.19 -10.51
N LEU A 247 1.53 10.60 -9.33
CA LEU A 247 1.13 10.07 -8.04
C LEU A 247 0.31 11.13 -7.30
N GLU A 248 -0.92 10.79 -6.92
CA GLU A 248 -1.80 11.62 -6.11
C GLU A 248 -2.15 10.91 -4.80
N VAL A 249 -1.96 11.61 -3.68
CA VAL A 249 -2.45 11.21 -2.35
C VAL A 249 -3.27 12.36 -1.79
N SER A 250 -4.60 12.26 -1.83
CA SER A 250 -5.47 13.39 -1.53
C SER A 250 -6.72 13.06 -0.71
N GLY A 251 -7.16 14.03 0.07
CA GLY A 251 -8.49 14.03 0.69
C GLY A 251 -8.64 13.14 1.92
N THR A 252 -9.86 13.19 2.45
CA THR A 252 -10.31 12.46 3.63
C THR A 252 -11.66 11.83 3.34
N SER A 253 -11.88 10.61 3.80
CA SER A 253 -13.20 9.98 3.75
C SER A 253 -14.24 10.77 4.56
N ALA A 254 -15.52 10.46 4.33
CA ALA A 254 -16.62 11.02 5.11
C ALA A 254 -16.52 10.73 6.63
N SER A 255 -15.82 9.65 7.03
CA SER A 255 -15.56 9.32 8.44
C SER A 255 -14.34 10.04 9.02
N GLY A 256 -13.72 10.96 8.27
CA GLY A 256 -12.53 11.71 8.68
C GLY A 256 -11.21 10.94 8.52
N ALA A 257 -11.26 9.73 7.97
CA ALA A 257 -10.09 8.92 7.69
C ALA A 257 -9.29 9.54 6.53
N GLU A 258 -8.04 9.94 6.77
CA GLU A 258 -7.18 10.57 5.76
C GLU A 258 -6.60 9.56 4.77
N SER A 259 -6.40 9.97 3.51
CA SER A 259 -5.67 9.18 2.52
C SER A 259 -4.19 9.13 2.85
N ARG A 260 -3.58 7.93 2.80
CA ARG A 260 -2.20 7.77 3.24
C ARG A 260 -1.41 6.64 2.60
N LEU A 261 -0.11 6.88 2.41
CA LEU A 261 0.92 5.85 2.31
C LEU A 261 1.64 5.81 3.66
N ILE A 262 1.62 4.68 4.36
CA ILE A 262 2.13 4.59 5.73
C ILE A 262 2.97 3.33 5.96
N PHE A 263 4.23 3.51 6.36
CA PHE A 263 5.18 2.42 6.58
C PHE A 263 5.80 2.61 7.97
N GLU A 264 5.01 2.26 8.97
CA GLU A 264 5.31 2.51 10.38
C GLU A 264 5.84 1.27 11.08
N SER A 265 6.84 1.41 11.95
CA SER A 265 7.15 0.40 12.96
C SER A 265 6.80 0.97 14.33
N SER A 266 5.85 0.36 15.05
CA SER A 266 5.46 0.82 16.39
C SER A 266 6.06 0.00 17.54
N GLY A 267 6.91 -0.97 17.23
CA GLY A 267 7.62 -1.76 18.23
C GLY A 267 9.13 -1.49 18.21
N SER A 268 9.93 -2.55 18.26
CA SER A 268 11.40 -2.45 18.26
C SER A 268 12.05 -2.62 16.89
N GLY A 269 11.27 -3.00 15.88
CA GLY A 269 11.76 -3.13 14.51
C GLY A 269 12.04 -1.77 13.87
N ARG A 270 12.85 -1.74 12.81
CA ARG A 270 13.07 -0.51 12.02
C ARG A 270 11.85 -0.22 11.16
N ALA A 271 11.54 1.07 11.00
CA ALA A 271 10.55 1.49 10.03
C ALA A 271 11.04 1.22 8.59
N GLY A 272 10.07 1.16 7.69
CA GLY A 272 10.25 0.86 6.30
C GLY A 272 10.85 2.01 5.51
N GLY A 273 11.20 1.77 4.25
CA GLY A 273 11.61 2.82 3.31
C GLY A 273 10.60 2.98 2.18
N MET A 274 10.46 4.21 1.68
CA MET A 274 9.69 4.48 0.47
C MET A 274 10.57 5.07 -0.61
N GLN A 275 10.53 4.45 -1.79
CA GLN A 275 11.14 4.99 -3.00
C GLN A 275 10.04 5.28 -4.03
N ILE A 276 9.90 6.54 -4.41
CA ILE A 276 8.86 7.01 -5.30
C ILE A 276 9.51 7.66 -6.51
N ASN A 277 9.19 7.16 -7.70
CA ASN A 277 9.46 7.84 -8.96
C ASN A 277 8.13 8.27 -9.55
N ALA A 278 7.95 9.58 -9.78
CA ALA A 278 6.72 10.13 -10.33
C ALA A 278 6.99 11.16 -11.43
N GLY A 279 6.09 11.31 -12.39
CA GLY A 279 6.05 12.53 -13.19
C GLY A 279 5.71 13.72 -12.29
N GLU A 280 4.47 13.81 -11.86
CA GLU A 280 4.00 14.77 -10.87
C GLU A 280 3.64 14.06 -9.56
N LEU A 281 4.09 14.58 -8.42
CA LEU A 281 3.60 14.18 -7.11
C LEU A 281 2.68 15.27 -6.55
N LEU A 282 1.41 14.95 -6.36
CA LEU A 282 0.46 15.78 -5.62
C LEU A 282 0.12 15.12 -4.29
N VAL A 283 0.34 15.84 -3.19
CA VAL A 283 -0.21 15.47 -1.88
C VAL A 283 -1.07 16.62 -1.40
N SER A 284 -2.38 16.40 -1.31
CA SER A 284 -3.31 17.48 -1.00
C SER A 284 -4.40 17.13 0.00
N ASP A 285 -5.05 18.16 0.53
CA ASP A 285 -6.30 18.03 1.30
C ASP A 285 -6.16 17.01 2.43
N ARG A 286 -5.12 17.20 3.26
CA ARG A 286 -4.70 16.34 4.39
C ARG A 286 -4.08 15.00 4.03
N GLY A 287 -3.89 14.68 2.75
CA GLY A 287 -3.16 13.50 2.30
C GLY A 287 -1.77 13.37 2.92
N GLN A 288 -1.32 12.13 3.12
CA GLN A 288 -0.05 11.86 3.80
C GLN A 288 0.82 10.81 3.07
N ILE A 289 2.12 11.06 3.06
CA ILE A 289 3.16 10.05 2.79
C ILE A 289 4.09 10.01 3.99
N THR A 290 4.05 8.91 4.75
CA THR A 290 4.69 8.84 6.07
C THR A 290 5.50 7.56 6.23
N VAL A 291 6.82 7.70 6.43
CA VAL A 291 7.65 6.67 7.06
C VAL A 291 7.85 7.03 8.53
N SER A 292 7.60 6.10 9.45
CA SER A 292 7.71 6.43 10.88
C SER A 292 8.19 5.27 11.75
N GLY A 293 9.07 5.59 12.69
CA GLY A 293 9.44 4.71 13.80
C GLY A 293 8.82 5.21 15.10
N SER A 294 7.88 4.47 15.67
CA SER A 294 7.40 4.65 17.04
C SER A 294 7.91 3.50 17.93
N GLY A 295 8.11 3.74 19.23
CA GLY A 295 8.75 2.76 20.14
C GLY A 295 10.28 2.91 20.26
N SER A 296 11.05 1.85 19.98
CA SER A 296 12.52 1.88 19.90
C SER A 296 13.08 1.73 18.48
N GLY A 297 12.19 1.61 17.49
CA GLY A 297 12.52 1.48 16.08
C GLY A 297 13.08 2.76 15.47
N VAL A 298 14.20 2.67 14.74
CA VAL A 298 14.72 3.79 13.93
C VAL A 298 13.77 4.04 12.76
N SER A 299 13.46 5.31 12.48
CA SER A 299 12.64 5.68 11.32
C SER A 299 13.42 5.45 10.01
N GLY A 300 12.71 5.16 8.93
CA GLY A 300 13.31 4.83 7.64
C GLY A 300 13.42 6.05 6.73
N ASP A 301 13.82 5.81 5.49
CA ASP A 301 14.06 6.87 4.51
C ASP A 301 12.89 7.04 3.55
N LEU A 302 12.58 8.30 3.23
CA LEU A 302 11.67 8.69 2.15
C LEU A 302 12.49 9.27 1.00
N GLU A 303 12.58 8.54 -0.11
CA GLU A 303 13.26 8.97 -1.33
C GLU A 303 12.23 9.22 -2.44
N ILE A 304 12.22 10.43 -2.97
CA ILE A 304 11.30 10.83 -4.05
C ILE A 304 12.10 11.44 -5.21
N ASN A 305 11.95 10.86 -6.39
CA ASN A 305 12.38 11.45 -7.65
C ASN A 305 11.15 11.87 -8.44
N ALA A 306 11.00 13.17 -8.73
CA ALA A 306 9.84 13.68 -9.45
C ALA A 306 10.17 14.79 -10.45
N ARG A 307 9.30 15.03 -11.44
CA ARG A 307 9.38 16.26 -12.23
C ARG A 307 8.94 17.45 -11.39
N SER A 308 7.83 17.32 -10.66
CA SER A 308 7.33 18.33 -9.72
C SER A 308 6.70 17.70 -8.47
N ILE A 309 6.71 18.43 -7.35
CA ILE A 309 6.05 18.07 -6.10
C ILE A 309 5.17 19.22 -5.63
N ASP A 310 3.88 18.97 -5.48
CA ASP A 310 2.91 19.94 -4.97
C ASP A 310 2.32 19.43 -3.65
N LEU A 311 2.51 20.18 -2.57
CA LEU A 311 1.90 19.96 -1.26
C LEU A 311 0.90 21.09 -0.99
N ILE A 312 -0.39 20.77 -0.96
CA ILE A 312 -1.47 21.76 -0.95
C ILE A 312 -2.49 21.41 0.14
N ASN A 313 -3.01 22.41 0.86
CA ASN A 313 -4.12 22.23 1.83
C ASN A 313 -3.81 21.12 2.85
N GLN A 314 -2.77 21.30 3.66
CA GLN A 314 -2.34 20.32 4.66
C GLN A 314 -1.78 19.00 4.08
N GLY A 315 -1.22 19.06 2.86
CA GLY A 315 -0.47 17.96 2.27
C GLY A 315 0.85 17.72 3.02
N ARG A 316 1.19 16.46 3.29
CA ARG A 316 2.28 16.11 4.20
C ARG A 316 3.21 15.02 3.67
N LEU A 317 4.51 15.31 3.67
CA LEU A 317 5.59 14.33 3.52
C LEU A 317 6.32 14.20 4.86
N ARG A 318 6.39 12.99 5.41
CA ARG A 318 6.88 12.77 6.78
C ARG A 318 7.85 11.60 6.88
N ALA A 319 8.95 11.82 7.59
CA ALA A 319 9.92 10.83 8.03
C ALA A 319 10.18 10.99 9.53
N THR A 320 9.13 10.81 10.34
CA THR A 320 9.16 11.18 11.76
C THR A 320 9.56 10.01 12.66
N THR A 321 10.00 10.30 13.88
CA THR A 321 10.29 9.27 14.89
C THR A 321 9.86 9.70 16.29
N THR A 322 9.49 8.77 17.17
CA THR A 322 9.50 8.99 18.63
C THR A 322 10.67 8.30 19.32
N ALA A 323 11.56 7.68 18.54
CA ALA A 323 12.65 6.81 18.96
C ALA A 323 14.03 7.27 18.44
N ALA A 324 15.12 6.80 19.06
CA ALA A 324 16.54 6.93 18.69
C ALA A 324 16.95 8.03 17.67
N GLN A 325 16.67 7.85 16.37
CA GLN A 325 17.02 8.78 15.29
C GLN A 325 15.85 8.98 14.31
N GLY A 326 15.67 10.22 13.84
CA GLY A 326 14.69 10.61 12.84
C GLY A 326 15.00 10.05 11.45
N GLY A 327 13.95 9.91 10.62
CA GLY A 327 14.07 9.36 9.28
C GLY A 327 14.59 10.42 8.32
N ASN A 328 15.26 10.01 7.24
CA ASN A 328 15.78 10.98 6.28
C ASN A 328 14.80 11.19 5.12
N ILE A 329 14.78 12.42 4.58
CA ILE A 329 14.01 12.75 3.39
C ILE A 329 14.97 13.20 2.28
N PHE A 330 14.90 12.53 1.13
CA PHE A 330 15.69 12.84 -0.06
C PHE A 330 14.76 13.15 -1.22
N LEU A 331 14.69 14.42 -1.63
CA LEU A 331 13.89 14.85 -2.77
C LEU A 331 14.82 15.26 -3.92
N ARG A 332 14.70 14.58 -5.08
CA ARG A 332 15.31 15.00 -6.34
C ARG A 332 14.22 15.41 -7.31
N VAL A 333 14.13 16.71 -7.58
CA VAL A 333 13.01 17.29 -8.31
C VAL A 333 13.50 18.08 -9.51
N LEU A 334 12.97 17.79 -10.70
CA LEU A 334 13.45 18.44 -11.92
C LEU A 334 13.05 19.91 -12.01
N GLU A 335 11.77 20.22 -11.74
CA GLU A 335 11.17 21.52 -12.00
C GLU A 335 10.84 22.28 -10.73
N SER A 336 9.92 21.79 -9.88
CA SER A 336 9.44 22.60 -8.76
C SER A 336 8.99 21.82 -7.54
N ILE A 337 9.19 22.41 -6.37
CA ILE A 337 8.49 22.04 -5.14
C ILE A 337 7.60 23.21 -4.71
N ILE A 338 6.29 22.98 -4.58
CA ILE A 338 5.32 23.98 -4.14
C ILE A 338 4.72 23.54 -2.80
N LEU A 339 4.75 24.42 -1.79
CA LEU A 339 4.09 24.21 -0.51
C LEU A 339 3.06 25.32 -0.25
N ARG A 340 1.80 24.92 -0.05
CA ARG A 340 0.66 25.82 0.13
C ARG A 340 -0.28 25.39 1.23
N ASN A 341 -0.93 26.36 1.85
CA ASN A 341 -2.02 26.20 2.81
C ASN A 341 -1.74 25.16 3.92
N ASN A 342 -0.78 25.45 4.78
CA ASN A 342 -0.39 24.69 5.96
C ASN A 342 0.12 23.27 5.63
N SER A 343 0.88 23.17 4.54
CA SER A 343 1.52 21.91 4.10
C SER A 343 2.92 21.76 4.68
N GLU A 344 3.43 20.53 4.73
CA GLU A 344 4.62 20.21 5.52
C GLU A 344 5.52 19.15 4.86
N ILE A 345 6.83 19.37 4.93
CA ILE A 345 7.86 18.33 4.77
C ILE A 345 8.59 18.21 6.11
N SER A 346 8.51 17.05 6.77
CA SER A 346 9.01 16.91 8.15
C SER A 346 9.79 15.63 8.40
N ALA A 347 11.04 15.79 8.81
CA ALA A 347 11.90 14.76 9.39
C ALA A 347 12.01 14.92 10.92
N GLU A 348 10.96 15.46 11.55
CA GLU A 348 10.96 15.78 12.98
C GLU A 348 11.04 14.54 13.88
N ALA A 349 11.78 14.68 14.97
CA ALA A 349 11.88 13.69 16.03
C ALA A 349 11.20 14.18 17.33
N PHE A 350 10.49 13.28 18.00
CA PHE A 350 9.81 13.54 19.25
C PHE A 350 10.55 12.88 20.45
N GLY A 351 10.29 13.38 21.66
CA GLY A 351 10.98 12.93 22.87
C GLY A 351 12.47 13.23 22.83
N ARG A 352 13.29 12.32 23.36
CA ARG A 352 14.77 12.42 23.44
C ARG A 352 15.51 12.03 22.16
N SER A 353 14.78 11.89 21.06
CA SER A 353 15.29 11.39 19.79
C SER A 353 15.91 12.53 18.98
N ASN A 354 16.93 12.23 18.16
CA ASN A 354 17.54 13.23 17.30
C ASN A 354 16.75 13.39 15.99
N GLY A 355 16.63 14.62 15.47
CA GLY A 355 15.97 14.95 14.21
C GLY A 355 16.63 14.26 13.01
N GLY A 356 15.84 13.96 11.99
CA GLY A 356 16.31 13.34 10.75
C GLY A 356 16.91 14.37 9.79
N ASN A 357 17.66 13.92 8.78
CA ASN A 357 18.25 14.83 7.79
C ASN A 357 17.37 14.97 6.55
N MET A 358 17.41 16.16 5.93
CA MET A 358 16.71 16.41 4.67
C MET A 358 17.66 16.94 3.60
N ARG A 359 17.53 16.40 2.39
CA ARG A 359 18.21 16.89 1.20
C ARG A 359 17.20 17.17 0.10
N LEU A 360 17.13 18.43 -0.31
CA LEU A 360 16.26 18.91 -1.39
C LEU A 360 17.14 19.36 -2.57
N ASP A 361 17.21 18.53 -3.61
CA ASP A 361 17.89 18.84 -4.87
C ASP A 361 16.84 19.21 -5.93
N VAL A 362 16.74 20.49 -6.30
CA VAL A 362 15.71 21.00 -7.20
C VAL A 362 16.35 21.67 -8.43
N GLY A 363 15.97 21.23 -9.63
CA GLY A 363 16.48 21.83 -10.87
C GLY A 363 15.89 23.22 -11.17
N GLY A 364 14.64 23.46 -10.79
CA GLY A 364 13.99 24.76 -10.89
C GLY A 364 13.92 25.51 -9.54
N PHE A 365 12.70 25.65 -8.99
CA PHE A 365 12.44 26.51 -7.82
C PHE A 365 11.67 25.80 -6.70
N ILE A 366 11.78 26.35 -5.49
CA ILE A 366 10.92 26.00 -4.36
C ILE A 366 10.06 27.23 -4.04
N LEU A 367 8.74 27.04 -3.95
CA LEU A 367 7.79 28.09 -3.62
C LEU A 367 7.02 27.71 -2.35
N ALA A 368 7.16 28.53 -1.31
CA ALA A 368 6.29 28.50 -0.12
C ALA A 368 5.71 29.90 0.10
N VAL A 369 4.39 29.99 0.23
CA VAL A 369 3.72 31.28 0.44
C VAL A 369 3.71 31.63 1.92
N LEU A 370 4.32 32.76 2.29
CA LEU A 370 4.49 33.16 3.70
C LEU A 370 3.18 33.21 4.49
N SER A 371 2.11 33.73 3.90
CA SER A 371 0.79 33.83 4.55
C SER A 371 0.08 32.48 4.67
N GLU A 372 0.62 31.42 4.07
CA GLU A 372 0.01 30.11 4.02
C GLU A 372 0.68 29.10 4.98
N ASN A 373 1.57 29.55 5.89
CA ASN A 373 2.09 28.78 7.03
C ASN A 373 2.57 27.35 6.68
N SER A 374 3.32 27.20 5.58
CA SER A 374 3.87 25.90 5.19
C SER A 374 5.32 25.74 5.66
N ASP A 375 5.66 24.53 6.11
CA ASP A 375 6.87 24.28 6.88
C ASP A 375 7.76 23.17 6.30
N VAL A 376 9.07 23.32 6.52
CA VAL A 376 10.10 22.31 6.25
C VAL A 376 10.89 22.12 7.54
N VAL A 377 10.75 20.95 8.17
CA VAL A 377 11.12 20.73 9.57
C VAL A 377 12.05 19.53 9.75
N ALA A 378 13.13 19.70 10.53
CA ALA A 378 14.04 18.63 10.95
C ALA A 378 14.39 18.75 12.44
N SER A 379 13.47 19.25 13.27
CA SER A 379 13.69 19.45 14.69
C SER A 379 13.74 18.15 15.49
N ALA A 380 14.21 18.28 16.72
CA ALA A 380 13.96 17.36 17.81
C ALA A 380 13.32 18.13 18.99
N VAL A 381 12.51 17.46 19.80
CA VAL A 381 11.89 18.08 21.00
C VAL A 381 12.89 18.18 22.16
N GLU A 382 13.47 17.05 22.59
CA GLU A 382 14.49 16.98 23.66
C GLU A 382 15.88 16.54 23.16
N GLY A 383 15.97 15.99 21.94
CA GLY A 383 17.23 15.58 21.30
C GLY A 383 17.90 16.68 20.47
N GLU A 384 18.94 16.30 19.71
CA GLU A 384 19.58 17.21 18.75
C GLU A 384 18.76 17.34 17.46
N GLY A 385 18.65 18.54 16.90
CA GLY A 385 18.02 18.72 15.60
C GLY A 385 18.83 18.09 14.46
N GLY A 386 18.16 17.72 13.37
CA GLY A 386 18.78 17.26 12.13
C GLY A 386 19.27 18.41 11.24
N SER A 387 19.85 18.05 10.10
CA SER A 387 20.35 19.00 9.09
C SER A 387 19.41 19.08 7.88
N ILE A 388 19.30 20.28 7.31
CA ILE A 388 18.54 20.53 6.08
C ILE A 388 19.50 21.11 5.04
N PHE A 389 19.62 20.43 3.92
CA PHE A 389 20.42 20.86 2.77
C PHE A 389 19.50 21.15 1.58
N VAL A 390 19.63 22.33 0.98
CA VAL A 390 18.85 22.72 -0.20
C VAL A 390 19.78 23.22 -1.30
N ARG A 391 19.59 22.67 -2.51
CA ARG A 391 20.24 23.11 -3.74
C ARG A 391 19.19 23.36 -4.82
N ALA A 392 19.17 24.58 -5.38
CA ALA A 392 18.28 24.98 -6.47
C ALA A 392 19.11 25.58 -7.63
N LEU A 393 18.94 25.07 -8.86
CA LEU A 393 19.86 25.37 -9.99
C LEU A 393 19.53 26.62 -10.83
N VAL A 394 18.41 27.32 -10.60
CA VAL A 394 18.08 28.56 -11.32
C VAL A 394 17.86 29.75 -10.39
N SER A 395 18.48 30.86 -10.77
CA SER A 395 18.53 32.14 -10.04
C SER A 395 17.28 33.02 -10.17
N SER A 396 16.19 32.54 -10.77
CA SER A 396 15.05 33.39 -11.15
C SER A 396 13.69 32.82 -10.75
N ALA A 397 13.38 32.92 -9.46
CA ALA A 397 12.08 33.35 -8.91
C ALA A 397 12.22 33.54 -7.39
N PHE A 398 12.92 34.61 -7.00
CA PHE A 398 12.97 35.10 -5.62
C PHE A 398 11.56 35.50 -5.15
N ALA A 399 10.83 34.55 -4.56
CA ALA A 399 9.75 34.81 -3.62
C ALA A 399 10.23 34.35 -2.22
N ILE A 400 11.14 35.16 -1.67
CA ILE A 400 11.51 35.28 -0.25
C ILE A 400 12.20 34.05 0.38
N PHE A 401 13.51 33.94 0.16
CA PHE A 401 14.46 33.87 1.29
C PHE A 401 15.13 35.25 1.46
N LYS A 402 14.34 36.28 1.79
CA LYS A 402 14.85 37.33 2.67
C LYS A 402 14.62 36.78 4.06
N ALA A 403 15.69 36.47 4.79
CA ALA A 403 15.62 36.15 6.21
C ALA A 403 15.08 37.37 6.99
N VAL A 404 13.76 37.53 6.94
CA VAL A 404 12.90 38.15 7.93
C VAL A 404 11.81 37.09 8.15
N VAL A 405 12.28 36.00 8.75
CA VAL A 405 11.62 34.79 9.28
C VAL A 405 10.08 34.84 9.41
N PRO A 406 9.35 33.73 9.15
CA PRO A 406 9.87 32.53 8.47
C PRO A 406 8.90 31.60 7.72
N LEU A 407 9.45 30.95 6.69
CA LEU A 407 9.35 29.50 6.50
C LEU A 407 9.96 28.86 7.75
N ARG A 408 9.17 28.26 8.64
CA ARG A 408 9.64 27.90 9.98
C ARG A 408 10.52 26.65 9.90
N VAL A 409 11.79 26.87 9.56
CA VAL A 409 12.84 25.86 9.74
C VAL A 409 13.09 25.74 11.24
N ILE A 410 12.33 24.88 11.90
CA ILE A 410 12.53 24.56 13.31
C ILE A 410 13.59 23.48 13.36
N SER A 411 14.76 23.82 13.89
CA SER A 411 15.68 22.89 14.51
C SER A 411 16.29 23.62 15.71
N ARG A 412 16.23 22.98 16.88
CA ARG A 412 16.87 23.50 18.09
C ARG A 412 17.74 22.38 18.66
N PRO A 413 19.07 22.59 18.79
CA PRO A 413 19.91 23.45 17.96
C PRO A 413 20.12 22.80 16.58
N ILE A 414 20.12 23.60 15.51
CA ILE A 414 20.49 23.15 14.15
C ILE A 414 21.96 22.73 14.17
N GLN A 415 22.31 21.53 13.67
CA GLN A 415 23.72 21.21 13.43
C GLN A 415 24.27 21.99 12.22
N SER A 416 23.51 22.13 11.12
CA SER A 416 23.82 23.03 10.00
C SER A 416 22.61 23.28 9.07
N LEU A 417 22.54 24.47 8.46
CA LEU A 417 21.66 24.80 7.32
C LEU A 417 22.55 25.36 6.22
N GLU A 418 22.57 24.70 5.06
CA GLU A 418 23.36 25.12 3.91
C GLU A 418 22.43 25.39 2.72
N LEU A 419 22.46 26.64 2.25
CA LEU A 419 21.74 27.09 1.06
C LEU A 419 22.77 27.39 -0.01
N THR A 420 22.76 26.61 -1.09
CA THR A 420 23.63 26.84 -2.25
C THR A 420 22.77 27.20 -3.46
N ALA A 421 23.15 28.29 -4.13
CA ALA A 421 22.50 28.83 -5.32
C ALA A 421 23.37 28.60 -6.55
#